data_AF-A0A7W2X8F4-F1
#
_entry.id   AF-A0A7W2X8F4-F1
#
_cell.length_a   1.000
_cell.length_b   1.000
_cell.length_c   1.000
_cell.angle_alpha   90.00
_cell.angle_beta   90.00
_cell.angle_gamma   90.00
#
_symmetry.space_group_name_H-M   'P 1'
#
loop_
_entity.id
_entity.type
_entity.pdbx_description
1 polymer ?
#
loop_
_entity_poly.entity_id
_entity_poly.type
_entity_poly.pdbx_seq_one_letter_code
_entity_poly.pdbx_strand_id
1 'polypeptide(L)'
;MEVLKKVGGSKTGCLQYYRRKKWEINQAAGRYISSHEDVQRISILNRLNDFMQAHGAELTASLAPELMGYNNQHPAVKHCVMQYSMDYLREALSVWLAAGGKINYSAQDNDILTAIGFRPDVASRDDNREKFTPAQNQNYVRKRAELAAQ
;
A
#
# COMPACT_ATOMS: atom_id res chain seq x y z
N MET A 1 -24.23 -1.09 -29.68
CA MET A 1 -25.71 -1.07 -29.53
C MET A 1 -26.16 -0.97 -28.07
N GLU A 2 -25.47 -1.60 -27.12
CA GLU A 2 -25.92 -1.67 -25.71
C GLU A 2 -25.79 -0.35 -24.92
N VAL A 3 -24.78 0.47 -25.23
CA VAL A 3 -24.65 1.83 -24.67
C VAL A 3 -25.80 2.72 -25.12
N LEU A 4 -26.19 2.68 -26.41
CA LEU A 4 -27.30 3.48 -26.95
C LEU A 4 -28.66 3.16 -26.30
N LYS A 5 -28.89 1.90 -25.91
CA LYS A 5 -30.08 1.50 -25.11
C LYS A 5 -30.06 2.10 -23.70
N LYS A 6 -28.89 2.26 -23.07
CA LYS A 6 -28.75 2.79 -21.69
C LYS A 6 -28.89 4.32 -21.57
N VAL A 7 -28.73 5.08 -22.65
CA VAL A 7 -28.76 6.55 -22.62
C VAL A 7 -29.85 7.18 -23.49
N GLY A 8 -30.80 6.38 -23.98
CA GLY A 8 -31.95 6.87 -24.75
C GLY A 8 -31.59 7.68 -25.98
N GLY A 9 -30.41 7.45 -26.57
CA GLY A 9 -29.95 8.17 -27.77
C GLY A 9 -29.52 9.64 -27.57
N SER A 10 -29.51 10.18 -26.35
CA SER A 10 -29.13 11.59 -26.10
C SER A 10 -27.62 11.79 -25.94
N LYS A 11 -27.04 12.78 -26.64
CA LYS A 11 -25.62 13.20 -26.52
C LYS A 11 -25.23 13.50 -25.06
N THR A 12 -26.14 14.13 -24.30
CA THR A 12 -25.93 14.44 -22.88
C THR A 12 -25.90 13.17 -22.03
N GLY A 13 -26.74 12.17 -22.36
CA GLY A 13 -26.73 10.87 -21.70
C GLY A 13 -25.42 10.12 -21.90
N CYS A 14 -24.90 10.07 -23.14
CA CYS A 14 -23.61 9.46 -23.46
C CYS A 14 -22.46 10.07 -22.64
N LEU A 15 -22.41 11.41 -22.53
CA LEU A 15 -21.38 12.11 -21.79
C LEU A 15 -21.45 11.84 -20.28
N GLN A 16 -22.66 11.79 -19.71
CA GLN A 16 -22.83 11.45 -18.29
C GLN A 16 -22.44 9.99 -18.00
N TYR A 17 -22.78 9.07 -18.91
CA TYR A 17 -22.37 7.67 -18.80
C TYR A 17 -20.84 7.52 -18.79
N TYR A 18 -20.15 8.16 -19.75
CA TYR A 18 -18.70 8.12 -19.85
C TYR A 18 -18.02 8.70 -18.60
N ARG A 19 -18.45 9.88 -18.13
CA ARG A 19 -17.89 10.52 -16.92
C ARG A 19 -18.04 9.64 -15.68
N ARG A 20 -19.21 9.02 -15.48
CA ARG A 20 -19.42 8.08 -14.38
C ARG A 20 -18.53 6.86 -14.52
N LYS A 21 -18.41 6.27 -15.71
CA LYS A 21 -17.56 5.08 -15.93
C LYS A 21 -16.08 5.38 -15.68
N LYS A 22 -15.60 6.53 -16.14
CA LYS A 22 -14.25 7.01 -15.84
C LYS A 22 -14.02 7.13 -14.33
N TRP A 23 -14.98 7.69 -13.60
CA TRP A 23 -14.93 7.75 -12.14
C TRP A 23 -14.93 6.34 -11.50
N GLU A 24 -15.80 5.43 -11.94
CA GLU A 24 -15.84 4.05 -11.40
C GLU A 24 -14.50 3.32 -11.57
N ILE A 25 -13.86 3.46 -12.73
CA ILE A 25 -12.54 2.90 -13.04
C ILE A 25 -11.48 3.53 -12.14
N ASN A 26 -11.44 4.86 -12.05
CA ASN A 26 -10.51 5.57 -11.17
C ASN A 26 -10.58 5.10 -9.71
N GLN A 27 -11.81 4.92 -9.20
CA GLN A 27 -12.03 4.44 -7.83
C GLN A 27 -11.64 2.97 -7.66
N ALA A 28 -11.89 2.12 -8.67
CA ALA A 28 -11.48 0.71 -8.64
C ALA A 28 -9.96 0.55 -8.67
N ALA A 29 -9.29 1.29 -9.56
CA ALA A 29 -7.83 1.32 -9.66
C ALA A 29 -7.18 1.81 -8.35
N GLY A 30 -7.75 2.83 -7.71
CA GLY A 30 -7.30 3.28 -6.39
C GLY A 30 -7.40 2.21 -5.31
N ARG A 31 -8.53 1.51 -5.23
CA ARG A 31 -8.70 0.40 -4.28
C ARG A 31 -7.71 -0.74 -4.55
N TYR A 32 -7.51 -1.09 -5.82
CA TYR A 32 -6.53 -2.11 -6.21
C TYR A 32 -5.11 -1.74 -5.77
N ILE A 33 -4.66 -0.51 -6.04
CA ILE A 33 -3.33 -0.02 -5.63
C ILE A 33 -3.18 -0.12 -4.11
N SER A 34 -4.16 0.36 -3.34
CA SER A 34 -4.11 0.27 -1.88
C SER A 34 -4.06 -1.18 -1.40
N SER A 35 -4.89 -2.07 -1.95
CA SER A 35 -4.87 -3.49 -1.57
C SER A 35 -3.55 -4.19 -1.94
N HIS A 36 -2.94 -3.82 -3.06
CA HIS A 36 -1.62 -4.32 -3.46
C HIS A 36 -0.55 -3.92 -2.45
N GLU A 37 -0.52 -2.65 -2.06
CA GLU A 37 0.40 -2.12 -1.05
C GLU A 37 0.15 -2.73 0.34
N ASP A 38 -1.11 -2.98 0.69
CA ASP A 38 -1.48 -3.60 1.96
C ASP A 38 -0.95 -5.05 2.07
N VAL A 39 -1.08 -5.85 1.01
CA VAL A 39 -0.52 -7.21 1.00
C VAL A 39 1.00 -7.18 1.20
N GLN A 40 1.70 -6.27 0.52
CA GLN A 40 3.14 -6.11 0.70
C GLN A 40 3.50 -5.68 2.12
N ARG A 41 2.78 -4.68 2.66
CA ARG A 41 2.99 -4.18 4.03
C ARG A 41 2.78 -5.28 5.07
N ILE A 42 1.68 -6.05 4.96
CA ILE A 42 1.35 -7.13 5.89
C ILE A 42 2.43 -8.22 5.83
N SER A 43 2.87 -8.62 4.63
CA SER A 43 3.95 -9.59 4.48
C SER A 43 5.24 -9.10 5.16
N ILE A 44 5.68 -7.86 4.88
CA ILE A 44 6.87 -7.27 5.50
C ILE A 44 6.76 -7.31 7.03
N LEU A 45 5.63 -6.89 7.60
CA LEU A 45 5.43 -6.88 9.05
C LEU A 45 5.46 -8.29 9.65
N ASN A 46 4.80 -9.26 9.01
CA ASN A 46 4.79 -10.64 9.50
C ASN A 46 6.18 -11.27 9.42
N ARG A 47 6.89 -11.11 8.30
CA ARG A 47 8.26 -11.66 8.13
C ARG A 47 9.24 -11.00 9.09
N LEU A 48 9.14 -9.69 9.32
CA LEU A 48 9.98 -8.99 10.32
C LEU A 48 9.63 -9.40 11.75
N ASN A 49 8.36 -9.64 12.06
CA ASN A 49 7.97 -10.16 13.38
C ASN A 49 8.53 -11.56 13.62
N ASP A 50 8.45 -12.46 12.64
CA ASP A 50 9.02 -13.79 12.73
C ASP A 50 10.55 -13.74 12.87
N PHE A 51 11.20 -12.83 12.12
CA PHE A 51 12.63 -12.54 12.28
C PHE A 51 12.97 -12.07 13.71
N MET A 52 12.19 -11.15 14.26
CA MET A 52 12.38 -10.66 15.64
C MET A 52 12.12 -11.75 16.68
N GLN A 53 11.21 -12.70 16.43
CA GLN A 53 11.02 -13.84 17.32
C GLN A 53 12.23 -14.77 17.33
N ALA A 54 12.85 -15.01 16.17
CA ALA A 54 14.00 -15.90 16.06
C ALA A 54 15.33 -15.25 16.47
N HIS A 55 15.53 -13.97 16.13
CA HIS A 55 16.83 -13.27 16.23
C HIS A 55 16.78 -11.99 17.07
N GLY A 56 15.63 -11.65 17.67
CA GLY A 56 15.44 -10.39 18.38
C GLY A 56 16.36 -10.22 19.60
N ALA A 57 16.71 -11.31 20.28
CA ALA A 57 17.65 -11.25 21.41
C ALA A 57 19.06 -10.88 20.95
N GLU A 58 19.53 -11.44 19.84
CA GLU A 58 20.85 -11.13 19.27
C GLU A 58 20.90 -9.70 18.72
N LEU A 59 19.82 -9.27 18.04
CA LEU A 59 19.70 -7.90 17.54
C LEU A 59 19.69 -6.89 18.70
N THR A 60 18.90 -7.13 19.74
CA THR A 60 18.83 -6.22 20.90
C THR A 60 20.12 -6.22 21.73
N ALA A 61 20.83 -7.34 21.81
CA ALA A 61 22.17 -7.40 22.40
C ALA A 61 23.19 -6.56 21.62
N SER A 62 23.16 -6.60 20.28
CA SER A 62 24.02 -5.79 19.43
C SER A 62 23.74 -4.29 19.58
N LEU A 63 22.49 -3.92 19.86
CA LEU A 63 22.05 -2.55 20.10
C LEU A 63 22.01 -2.18 21.60
N ALA A 64 22.54 -3.03 22.49
CA ALA A 64 22.45 -2.84 23.94
C ALA A 64 22.97 -1.48 24.42
N PRO A 65 24.06 -0.89 23.88
CA PRO A 65 24.52 0.43 24.32
C PRO A 65 23.46 1.53 24.21
N GLU A 66 22.56 1.44 23.24
CA GLU A 66 21.44 2.38 23.06
C GLU A 66 20.19 1.93 23.83
N LEU A 67 19.92 0.62 23.83
CA LEU A 67 18.67 0.04 24.33
C LEU A 67 18.68 -0.35 25.82
N MET A 68 19.82 -0.25 26.51
CA MET A 68 19.92 -0.68 27.90
C MET A 68 18.95 0.10 28.79
N GLY A 69 18.10 -0.65 29.51
CA GLY A 69 17.07 -0.06 30.38
C GLY A 69 15.92 0.61 29.62
N TYR A 70 15.75 0.38 28.31
CA TYR A 70 14.72 1.00 27.46
C TYR A 70 13.35 1.04 28.12
N ASN A 71 12.89 -0.07 28.70
CA ASN A 71 11.55 -0.15 29.32
C ASN A 71 11.34 0.86 30.46
N ASN A 72 12.41 1.25 31.16
CA ASN A 72 12.39 2.14 32.32
C ASN A 72 12.66 3.61 31.95
N GLN A 73 12.89 3.92 30.67
CA GLN A 73 13.18 5.28 30.21
C GLN A 73 11.91 6.13 30.05
N HIS A 74 12.07 7.45 30.19
CA HIS A 74 11.04 8.45 29.91
C HIS A 74 10.60 8.38 28.43
N PRO A 75 9.31 8.59 28.07
CA PRO A 75 8.83 8.46 26.69
C PRO A 75 9.60 9.27 25.64
N ALA A 76 10.01 10.50 25.99
CA ALA A 76 10.83 11.32 25.11
C ALA A 76 12.22 10.70 24.82
N VAL A 77 12.82 10.05 25.83
CA VAL A 77 14.10 9.34 25.68
C VAL A 77 13.92 8.07 24.84
N LYS A 78 12.83 7.32 25.06
CA LYS A 78 12.48 6.14 24.24
C LYS A 78 12.39 6.48 22.76
N HIS A 79 11.79 7.61 22.41
CA HIS A 79 11.72 8.07 21.02
C HIS A 79 13.11 8.34 20.43
N CYS A 80 13.97 9.06 21.15
CA CYS A 80 15.33 9.33 20.70
C CYS A 80 16.15 8.04 20.54
N VAL A 81 16.10 7.15 21.54
CA VAL A 81 16.79 5.85 21.51
C VAL A 81 16.33 4.98 20.34
N MET A 82 15.03 4.95 20.05
CA MET A 82 14.49 4.24 18.89
C MET A 82 15.03 4.84 17.58
N GLN A 83 15.10 6.17 17.47
CA GLN A 83 15.62 6.83 16.28
C GLN A 83 17.10 6.47 16.03
N TYR A 84 17.96 6.56 17.06
CA TYR A 84 19.37 6.17 16.93
C TYR A 84 19.53 4.69 16.56
N SER A 85 18.71 3.81 17.16
CA SER A 85 18.70 2.38 16.82
C SER A 85 18.35 2.13 15.35
N MET A 86 17.42 2.92 14.79
CA MET A 86 17.06 2.86 13.37
C MET A 86 18.18 3.37 12.46
N ASP A 87 18.97 4.34 12.90
CA ASP A 87 20.09 4.86 12.13
C ASP A 87 21.21 3.82 11.99
N TYR A 88 21.58 3.13 13.08
CA TYR A 88 22.53 2.01 13.02
C TYR A 88 22.04 0.86 12.14
N LEU A 89 20.76 0.50 12.25
CA LEU A 89 20.15 -0.54 11.42
C LEU A 89 20.14 -0.18 9.92
N ARG A 90 19.87 1.10 9.60
CA ARG A 90 19.95 1.61 8.23
C ARG A 90 21.37 1.50 7.68
N GLU A 91 22.37 1.86 8.47
CA GLU A 91 23.77 1.79 8.07
C GLU A 91 24.20 0.34 7.80
N ALA A 92 23.94 -0.57 8.74
CA ALA A 92 24.24 -1.99 8.58
C ALA A 92 23.56 -2.60 7.36
N LEU A 93 22.28 -2.28 7.13
CA LEU A 93 21.54 -2.73 5.95
C LEU A 93 22.14 -2.16 4.65
N SER A 94 22.55 -0.89 4.66
CA SER A 94 23.15 -0.25 3.49
C SER A 94 24.49 -0.90 3.10
N VAL A 95 25.33 -1.23 4.07
CA VAL A 95 26.59 -1.97 3.86
C VAL A 95 26.32 -3.35 3.27
N TRP A 96 25.33 -4.08 3.80
CA TRP A 96 24.97 -5.40 3.29
C TRP A 96 24.42 -5.34 1.86
N LEU A 97 23.58 -4.35 1.55
CA LEU A 97 23.06 -4.14 0.19
C LEU A 97 24.17 -3.75 -0.81
N ALA A 98 25.16 -2.98 -0.38
CA ALA A 98 26.30 -2.61 -1.20
C ALA A 98 27.18 -3.82 -1.61
N ALA A 99 27.14 -4.90 -0.83
CA ALA A 99 27.81 -6.16 -1.19
C ALA A 99 27.13 -6.90 -2.37
N GLY A 100 25.96 -6.44 -2.83
CA GLY A 100 25.35 -6.90 -4.09
C GLY A 100 24.66 -8.27 -4.02
N GLY A 101 24.29 -8.73 -2.83
CA GLY A 101 23.54 -9.97 -2.65
C GLY A 101 22.19 -9.93 -3.39
N LYS A 102 21.78 -11.05 -3.99
CA LYS A 102 20.47 -11.16 -4.65
C LYS A 102 19.35 -11.09 -3.62
N ILE A 103 18.43 -10.15 -3.79
CA ILE A 103 17.25 -9.99 -2.94
C ILE A 103 16.10 -10.80 -3.54
N ASN A 104 15.59 -11.76 -2.77
CA ASN A 104 14.41 -12.55 -3.12
C ASN A 104 13.35 -12.41 -2.02
N TYR A 105 12.10 -12.75 -2.32
CA TYR A 105 11.07 -12.84 -1.30
C TYR A 105 11.37 -13.96 -0.31
N SER A 106 10.84 -13.82 0.91
CA SER A 106 10.80 -14.93 1.86
C SER A 106 10.03 -16.10 1.24
N ALA A 107 10.54 -17.33 1.41
CA ALA A 107 9.93 -18.53 0.85
C ALA A 107 8.45 -18.69 1.24
N GLN A 108 8.06 -18.22 2.42
CA GLN A 108 6.68 -18.33 2.93
C GLN A 108 5.67 -17.46 2.18
N ASP A 109 6.08 -16.26 1.74
CA ASP A 109 5.20 -15.30 1.06
C ASP A 109 5.51 -15.20 -0.45
N ASN A 110 6.49 -15.97 -0.94
CA ASN A 110 7.02 -15.87 -2.30
C ASN A 110 5.94 -16.04 -3.37
N ASP A 111 5.07 -17.04 -3.23
CA ASP A 111 4.05 -17.33 -4.24
C ASP A 111 3.04 -16.19 -4.36
N ILE A 112 2.61 -15.64 -3.22
CA ILE A 112 1.67 -14.51 -3.17
C ILE A 112 2.34 -13.25 -3.73
N LEU A 113 3.54 -12.91 -3.26
CA LEU A 113 4.24 -11.69 -3.68
C LEU A 113 4.65 -11.73 -5.16
N THR A 114 4.97 -12.92 -5.67
CA THR A 114 5.23 -13.14 -7.10
C THR A 114 3.93 -13.00 -7.91
N ALA A 115 2.83 -13.58 -7.44
CA ALA A 115 1.54 -13.54 -8.15
C ALA A 115 0.97 -12.12 -8.27
N ILE A 116 1.08 -11.29 -7.23
CA ILE A 116 0.61 -9.88 -7.29
C ILE A 116 1.60 -8.95 -7.99
N GLY A 117 2.84 -9.39 -8.22
CA GLY A 117 3.92 -8.59 -8.79
C GLY A 117 4.48 -7.52 -7.83
N PHE A 118 5.68 -7.02 -8.16
CA PHE A 118 6.41 -6.09 -7.31
C PHE A 118 5.73 -4.72 -7.16
N ARG A 119 4.98 -4.26 -8.17
CA ARG A 119 4.29 -2.97 -8.17
C ARG A 119 2.93 -3.10 -8.86
N PRO A 120 1.95 -2.27 -8.50
CA PRO A 120 0.76 -2.10 -9.32
C PRO A 120 1.15 -1.69 -10.74
N ASP A 121 0.41 -2.18 -11.71
CA ASP A 121 0.65 -1.90 -13.13
C ASP A 121 0.47 -0.41 -13.46
N VAL A 122 1.09 0.01 -14.55
CA VAL A 122 1.08 1.43 -14.98
C VAL A 122 -0.33 1.89 -15.34
N ALA A 123 -1.17 1.03 -15.94
CA ALA A 123 -2.52 1.39 -16.35
C ALA A 123 -3.39 1.72 -15.13
N SER A 124 -3.34 0.92 -14.07
CA SER A 124 -4.02 1.21 -12.80
C SER A 124 -3.58 2.55 -12.19
N ARG A 125 -2.29 2.89 -12.29
CA ARG A 125 -1.78 4.18 -11.78
C ARG A 125 -2.30 5.36 -12.60
N ASP A 126 -2.34 5.21 -13.92
CA ASP A 126 -2.89 6.22 -14.82
C ASP A 126 -4.40 6.39 -14.61
N ASP A 127 -5.13 5.29 -14.43
CA ASP A 127 -6.56 5.30 -14.12
C ASP A 127 -6.86 6.02 -12.80
N ASN A 128 -6.01 5.88 -11.77
CA ASN A 128 -6.15 6.56 -10.48
C ASN A 128 -5.60 8.01 -10.45
N ARG A 129 -5.01 8.50 -11.55
CA ARG A 129 -4.31 9.79 -11.57
C ARG A 129 -5.24 10.98 -11.34
N GLU A 130 -6.44 10.96 -11.91
CA GLU A 130 -7.44 12.00 -11.71
C GLU A 130 -7.92 12.02 -10.25
N LYS A 131 -7.96 13.20 -9.63
CA LYS A 131 -8.45 13.37 -8.26
C LYS A 131 -9.84 13.99 -8.27
N PHE A 132 -10.75 13.34 -7.56
CA PHE A 132 -12.12 13.80 -7.38
C PHE A 132 -12.30 14.35 -5.98
N THR A 133 -13.00 15.48 -5.88
CA THR A 133 -13.33 16.07 -4.58
C THR A 133 -14.34 15.20 -3.82
N PRO A 134 -14.41 15.30 -2.49
CA PRO A 134 -15.42 14.59 -1.70
C PRO A 134 -16.85 14.81 -2.21
N ALA A 135 -17.19 16.05 -2.59
CA ALA A 135 -18.50 16.38 -3.16
C ALA A 135 -18.75 15.71 -4.52
N GLN A 136 -17.73 15.62 -5.39
CA GLN A 136 -17.85 14.88 -6.65
C GLN A 136 -18.06 13.38 -6.41
N ASN A 137 -17.32 12.79 -5.48
CA ASN A 137 -17.46 11.39 -5.12
C ASN A 137 -18.87 11.08 -4.60
N GLN A 138 -19.39 11.89 -3.68
CA GLN A 138 -20.77 11.73 -3.17
C GLN A 138 -21.80 11.79 -4.31
N ASN A 139 -21.63 12.72 -5.24
CA ASN A 139 -22.51 12.85 -6.40
C ASN A 139 -22.49 11.60 -7.29
N TYR A 140 -21.31 11.06 -7.60
CA TYR A 140 -21.20 9.86 -8.43
C TYR A 140 -21.67 8.59 -7.71
N VAL A 141 -21.43 8.47 -6.40
CA VAL A 141 -21.94 7.36 -5.57
C VAL A 141 -23.46 7.33 -5.62
N ARG A 142 -24.13 8.47 -5.38
CA ARG A 142 -25.58 8.60 -5.44
C ARG A 142 -26.13 8.21 -6.83
N LYS A 143 -25.56 8.78 -7.89
CA LYS A 143 -25.95 8.45 -9.28
C LYS A 143 -25.76 6.97 -9.62
N ARG A 144 -24.75 6.32 -9.05
CA ARG A 144 -24.53 4.88 -9.23
C ARG A 144 -25.61 4.06 -8.53
N ALA A 145 -26.01 4.45 -7.32
CA ALA A 145 -27.07 3.77 -6.56
C ALA A 145 -28.45 3.92 -7.23
N GLU A 146 -28.80 5.12 -7.67
CA GLU A 146 -30.06 5.39 -8.39
C GLU A 146 -30.22 4.51 -9.64
N LEU A 147 -29.13 4.26 -10.36
CA LEU A 147 -29.12 3.43 -11.56
C LEU A 147 -29.04 1.92 -11.28
N ALA A 148 -28.67 1.50 -10.08
CA ALA A 148 -28.71 0.09 -9.68
C ALA A 148 -30.09 -0.33 -9.16
N ALA A 149 -30.95 0.64 -8.82
CA ALA A 149 -32.32 0.45 -8.37
C ALA A 149 -33.36 0.49 -9.52
N GLN A 150 -32.91 0.71 -10.76
CA GLN A 150 -33.70 0.63 -12.00
C GLN A 150 -33.51 -0.73 -12.66
#